data_AF-A0A3P8IX72-F1
#
_entry.id   AF-A0A3P8IX72-F1
#
_cell.length_a   1.000
_cell.length_b   1.000
_cell.length_c   1.000
_cell.angle_alpha   90.00
_cell.angle_beta   90.00
_cell.angle_gamma   90.00
#
_symmetry.space_group_name_H-M   'P 1'
#
loop_
_entity.id
_entity.type
_entity.pdbx_description
1 polymer ?
#
loop_
_entity_poly.entity_id
_entity_poly.type
_entity_poly.pdbx_seq_one_letter_code
_entity_poly.pdbx_strand_id
1 'polypeptide(L)'
;MKSIVVELLVHWESANWFSHMRMELICNPFCFRNLLAGGYPLDWGEKCLVDPFGSDELPLGDALPASWAAAFILHHLQCVSSNAHAFTVDRFIEPKTEPGNDDAPGVDLTQFSPVELGSCLYPVLSLMNHSCDPNVALIFMRDGVCGVFALRPIPKGDVLYGNYGVHYATHDLAERQDLLQSQYHFRCTCPACVENWSRINCDSMRLICQHCKLPFTMGKPLKSGQCSKHCNCSTSVRSRTLLRFDKLVQKDLQEKTNSIPAEFLTLRSHQIKPTLVKRHLTCLTEMLDNSHLGGLLLRPALPFDWVQELIKTLLGLCYGYGYAENAEIHLS
;
A
#
# COMPACT_ATOMS: atom_id res chain seq x y z
N MET A 1 0.04 4.35 -20.29
CA MET A 1 -0.82 3.48 -19.46
C MET A 1 -2.20 4.11 -19.36
N LYS A 2 -3.27 3.38 -19.68
CA LYS A 2 -4.62 3.82 -19.29
C LYS A 2 -4.78 3.47 -17.81
N SER A 3 -4.75 4.46 -16.93
CA SER A 3 -5.12 4.27 -15.53
C SER A 3 -6.55 3.76 -15.50
N ILE A 4 -6.76 2.52 -15.07
CA ILE A 4 -8.08 2.06 -14.69
C ILE A 4 -8.32 2.64 -13.30
N VAL A 5 -8.86 3.85 -13.25
CA VAL A 5 -9.46 4.37 -12.03
C VAL A 5 -10.77 3.61 -11.91
N VAL A 6 -10.82 2.59 -11.06
CA VAL A 6 -12.10 2.05 -10.61
C VAL A 6 -12.62 3.06 -9.59
N GLU A 7 -13.41 4.02 -10.07
CA GLU A 7 -14.13 4.98 -9.22
C GLU A 7 -15.21 4.20 -8.47
N LEU A 8 -14.93 3.85 -7.21
CA LEU A 8 -15.89 3.19 -6.34
C LEU A 8 -16.53 4.28 -5.48
N LEU A 9 -17.54 4.93 -6.05
CA LEU A 9 -18.43 5.84 -5.32
C LEU A 9 -19.25 5.01 -4.32
N VAL A 10 -18.87 5.05 -3.06
CA VAL A 10 -19.80 4.80 -1.96
C VAL A 10 -20.17 6.18 -1.44
N HIS A 11 -21.33 6.69 -1.84
CA HIS A 11 -21.88 7.90 -1.27
C HIS A 11 -22.16 7.67 0.22
N TRP A 12 -21.37 8.31 1.08
CA TRP A 12 -21.71 8.48 2.49
C TRP A 12 -22.03 9.96 2.74
N GLU A 13 -23.32 10.31 2.67
CA GLU A 13 -23.79 11.62 3.09
C GLU A 13 -23.78 11.70 4.62
N SER A 14 -22.82 12.42 5.20
CA SER A 14 -23.04 13.32 6.35
C SER A 14 -21.74 14.01 6.76
N ALA A 15 -21.80 15.33 6.79
CA ALA A 15 -20.71 16.23 7.11
C ALA A 15 -20.46 16.34 8.62
N ASN A 16 -19.20 16.66 8.96
CA ASN A 16 -18.74 17.33 10.19
C ASN A 16 -18.67 16.56 11.52
N TRP A 17 -17.82 15.54 11.67
CA TRP A 17 -17.31 15.15 13.02
C TRP A 17 -15.92 14.50 12.96
N PHE A 18 -14.84 15.29 12.93
CA PHE A 18 -13.49 14.78 13.18
C PHE A 18 -12.67 15.76 14.00
N SER A 19 -12.82 15.71 15.32
CA SER A 19 -11.75 16.08 16.23
C SER A 19 -11.76 15.11 17.41
N HIS A 20 -10.65 14.40 17.59
CA HIS A 20 -10.35 13.43 18.67
C HIS A 20 -10.86 11.98 18.47
N MET A 21 -10.10 11.17 17.73
CA MET A 21 -10.15 9.70 17.86
C MET A 21 -8.75 9.16 18.17
N ARG A 22 -8.50 8.83 19.45
CA ARG A 22 -7.57 7.77 19.84
C ARG A 22 -8.41 6.49 19.91
N MET A 23 -8.19 5.55 19.00
CA MET A 23 -8.83 4.24 19.06
C MET A 23 -8.01 3.29 19.95
N GLU A 24 -8.35 3.26 21.24
CA GLU A 24 -8.12 2.09 22.08
C GLU A 24 -9.49 1.60 22.56
N LEU A 25 -9.96 0.46 22.05
CA LEU A 25 -11.16 -0.26 22.54
C LEU A 25 -12.51 0.53 22.61
N ILE A 26 -12.63 1.71 22.01
CA ILE A 26 -13.89 2.50 21.92
C ILE A 26 -14.74 2.13 20.68
N CYS A 27 -14.66 0.89 20.18
CA CYS A 27 -15.57 0.47 19.08
C CYS A 27 -17.02 0.26 19.57
N ASN A 28 -17.24 0.02 20.86
CA ASN A 28 -18.59 -0.26 21.36
C ASN A 28 -19.48 1.01 21.45
N PRO A 29 -19.09 2.08 22.18
CA PRO A 29 -19.98 3.22 22.40
C PRO A 29 -20.29 4.00 21.11
N PHE A 30 -19.34 4.07 20.19
CA PHE A 30 -19.46 4.86 18.97
C PHE A 30 -20.38 4.18 17.94
N CYS A 31 -20.25 2.87 17.74
CA CYS A 31 -21.15 2.11 16.85
C CYS A 31 -22.61 2.15 17.34
N PHE A 32 -22.85 2.02 18.64
CA PHE A 32 -24.22 2.13 19.18
C PHE A 32 -24.80 3.54 19.09
N ARG A 33 -23.98 4.57 19.32
CA ARG A 33 -24.41 5.96 19.16
C ARG A 33 -24.74 6.28 17.70
N ASN A 34 -24.02 5.70 16.75
CA ASN A 34 -24.31 5.84 15.32
C ASN A 34 -25.56 5.07 14.88
N LEU A 35 -25.83 3.89 15.46
CA LEU A 35 -27.10 3.19 15.23
C LEU A 35 -28.30 4.02 15.72
N LEU A 36 -28.20 4.55 16.95
CA LEU A 36 -29.20 5.47 17.50
C LEU A 36 -29.37 6.73 16.64
N ALA A 37 -28.28 7.36 16.21
CA ALA A 37 -28.31 8.56 15.37
C ALA A 37 -28.82 8.27 13.94
N GLY A 38 -28.58 7.06 13.43
CA GLY A 38 -29.07 6.57 12.14
C GLY A 38 -30.53 6.10 12.14
N GLY A 39 -31.26 6.30 13.25
CA GLY A 39 -32.68 5.96 13.37
C GLY A 39 -32.97 4.52 13.82
N TYR A 40 -31.98 3.82 14.38
CA TYR A 40 -32.14 2.48 14.96
C TYR A 40 -32.09 2.58 16.50
N PRO A 41 -33.22 2.85 17.17
CA PRO A 41 -33.25 2.93 18.62
C PRO A 41 -32.90 1.57 19.25
N LEU A 42 -32.06 1.62 20.28
CA LEU A 42 -31.64 0.45 21.05
C LEU A 42 -32.20 0.52 22.47
N ASP A 43 -32.70 -0.59 22.98
CA ASP A 43 -33.17 -0.72 24.36
C ASP A 43 -31.99 -1.00 25.31
N TRP A 44 -31.74 -0.05 26.19
CA TRP A 44 -30.73 -0.11 27.27
C TRP A 44 -31.35 -0.37 28.65
N GLY A 45 -32.68 -0.49 28.71
CA GLY A 45 -33.45 -0.76 29.90
C GLY A 45 -33.61 -2.25 30.19
N GLU A 46 -34.73 -2.63 30.82
CA GLU A 46 -34.92 -3.98 31.35
C GLU A 46 -34.93 -5.08 30.28
N LYS A 47 -35.31 -4.78 29.02
CA LYS A 47 -35.30 -5.78 27.94
C LYS A 47 -33.98 -5.83 27.17
N CYS A 48 -32.93 -5.14 27.61
CA CYS A 48 -31.67 -5.07 26.89
C CYS A 48 -30.97 -6.43 26.68
N LEU A 49 -31.31 -7.47 27.47
CA LEU A 49 -30.77 -8.83 27.40
C LEU A 49 -31.70 -9.86 26.73
N VAL A 50 -32.84 -9.43 26.18
CA VAL A 50 -33.83 -10.33 25.57
C VAL A 50 -33.36 -10.76 24.18
N ASP A 51 -33.52 -12.04 23.85
CA ASP A 51 -33.33 -12.55 22.49
C ASP A 51 -34.56 -12.19 21.63
N PRO A 52 -34.42 -11.33 20.61
CA PRO A 52 -35.52 -10.87 19.77
C PRO A 52 -36.19 -11.99 18.95
N PHE A 53 -35.55 -13.15 18.78
CA PHE A 53 -36.07 -14.30 18.05
C PHE A 53 -36.44 -15.49 18.95
N GLY A 54 -36.50 -15.26 20.27
CA GLY A 54 -37.00 -16.24 21.24
C GLY A 54 -38.50 -16.51 21.10
N SER A 55 -39.06 -17.29 22.04
CA SER A 55 -40.47 -17.73 22.03
C SER A 55 -41.50 -16.60 22.07
N ASP A 56 -41.09 -15.38 22.42
CA ASP A 56 -41.91 -14.17 22.35
C ASP A 56 -41.29 -13.24 21.28
N GLU A 57 -41.82 -13.28 20.05
CA GLU A 57 -41.39 -12.40 18.95
C GLU A 57 -41.47 -10.94 19.40
N LEU A 58 -40.37 -10.18 19.27
CA LEU A 58 -40.42 -8.74 19.54
C LEU A 58 -41.41 -8.06 18.58
N PRO A 59 -42.34 -7.24 19.11
CA PRO A 59 -43.26 -6.48 18.27
C PRO A 59 -42.50 -5.60 17.26
N LEU A 60 -42.96 -5.62 16.00
CA LEU A 60 -42.41 -4.78 14.95
C LEU A 60 -42.61 -3.29 15.30
N GLY A 61 -41.58 -2.64 15.84
CA GLY A 61 -41.63 -1.24 16.31
C GLY A 61 -40.94 -0.99 17.65
N ASP A 62 -40.66 -2.04 18.44
CA ASP A 62 -39.87 -1.91 19.67
C ASP A 62 -38.37 -1.70 19.33
N ALA A 63 -37.66 -0.98 20.22
CA ALA A 63 -36.22 -0.80 20.10
C ALA A 63 -35.47 -2.13 20.24
N LEU A 64 -34.43 -2.35 19.44
CA LEU A 64 -33.66 -3.60 19.48
C LEU A 64 -32.90 -3.71 20.81
N PRO A 65 -32.85 -4.89 21.47
CA PRO A 65 -32.06 -5.08 22.67
C PRO A 65 -30.58 -4.73 22.43
N ALA A 66 -30.01 -3.85 23.26
CA ALA A 66 -28.63 -3.40 23.07
C ALA A 66 -27.61 -4.56 23.09
N SER A 67 -27.84 -5.60 23.91
CA SER A 67 -26.96 -6.77 23.94
C SER A 67 -27.02 -7.62 22.67
N TRP A 68 -28.18 -7.68 22.02
CA TRP A 68 -28.33 -8.39 20.76
C TRP A 68 -27.58 -7.65 19.64
N ALA A 69 -27.77 -6.33 19.54
CA ALA A 69 -26.98 -5.50 18.63
C ALA A 69 -25.47 -5.62 18.92
N ALA A 70 -25.08 -5.67 20.20
CA ALA A 70 -23.70 -5.89 20.61
C ALA A 70 -23.17 -7.25 20.16
N ALA A 71 -23.95 -8.32 20.31
CA ALA A 71 -23.58 -9.66 19.89
C ALA A 71 -23.39 -9.74 18.38
N PHE A 72 -24.26 -9.10 17.58
CA PHE A 72 -24.10 -9.03 16.13
C PHE A 72 -22.88 -8.22 15.71
N ILE A 73 -22.65 -7.06 16.33
CA ILE A 73 -21.44 -6.26 16.08
C ILE A 73 -20.20 -7.07 16.44
N LEU A 74 -20.18 -7.72 17.60
CA LEU A 74 -19.06 -8.57 18.05
C LEU A 74 -18.84 -9.72 17.07
N HIS A 75 -19.90 -10.41 16.65
CA HIS A 75 -19.83 -11.48 15.66
C HIS A 75 -19.22 -10.97 14.35
N HIS A 76 -19.70 -9.83 13.84
CA HIS A 76 -19.14 -9.22 12.63
C HIS A 76 -17.67 -8.82 12.83
N LEU A 77 -17.30 -8.19 13.95
CA LEU A 77 -15.91 -7.83 14.27
C LEU A 77 -14.99 -9.07 14.32
N GLN A 78 -15.49 -10.18 14.87
CA GLN A 78 -14.76 -11.45 14.91
C GLN A 78 -14.65 -12.10 13.52
N CYS A 79 -15.64 -11.92 12.65
CA CYS A 79 -15.63 -12.44 11.28
C CYS A 79 -14.78 -11.62 10.30
N VAL A 80 -14.39 -10.38 10.64
CA VAL A 80 -13.70 -9.47 9.71
C VAL A 80 -12.24 -9.20 10.06
N SER A 81 -11.69 -9.78 11.13
CA SER A 81 -10.32 -9.50 11.59
C SER A 81 -9.24 -9.67 10.50
N SER A 82 -9.41 -10.64 9.59
CA SER A 82 -8.49 -10.88 8.47
C SER A 82 -8.81 -10.07 7.20
N ASN A 83 -9.97 -9.41 7.14
CA ASN A 83 -10.46 -8.68 5.95
C ASN A 83 -10.61 -7.17 6.19
N ALA A 84 -10.38 -6.72 7.42
CA ALA A 84 -10.37 -5.32 7.77
C ALA A 84 -9.02 -4.70 7.39
N HIS A 85 -9.08 -3.52 6.76
CA HIS A 85 -7.89 -2.77 6.37
C HIS A 85 -7.69 -1.60 7.33
N ALA A 86 -6.47 -1.47 7.85
CA ALA A 86 -6.09 -0.27 8.59
C ALA A 86 -6.19 0.96 7.67
N PHE A 87 -7.01 1.92 8.05
CA PHE A 87 -7.11 3.22 7.40
C PHE A 87 -6.03 4.12 7.98
N THR A 88 -4.87 4.07 7.33
CA THR A 88 -3.65 4.73 7.76
C THR A 88 -3.35 5.95 6.90
N VAL A 89 -2.84 6.98 7.56
CA VAL A 89 -2.52 8.29 7.02
C VAL A 89 -1.02 8.52 7.14
N ASP A 90 -0.37 8.81 6.00
CA ASP A 90 1.05 9.14 6.01
C ASP A 90 1.22 10.63 6.34
N ARG A 91 1.76 10.90 7.53
CA ARG A 91 2.10 12.25 7.97
C ARG A 91 3.57 12.53 7.64
N PHE A 92 3.81 13.28 6.57
CA PHE A 92 5.15 13.71 6.19
C PHE A 92 5.67 14.77 7.17
N ILE A 93 6.93 14.61 7.59
CA ILE A 93 7.54 15.51 8.56
C ILE A 93 8.10 16.72 7.82
N GLU A 94 7.51 17.90 8.06
CA GLU A 94 8.15 19.17 7.74
C GLU A 94 9.03 19.59 8.93
N PRO A 95 10.33 19.85 8.72
CA PRO A 95 11.18 20.39 9.77
C PRO A 95 10.59 21.69 10.33
N LYS A 96 10.58 21.82 11.66
CA LYS A 96 10.05 23.00 12.34
C LYS A 96 10.92 24.21 11.98
N THR A 97 10.27 25.25 11.46
CA THR A 97 10.85 26.59 11.30
C THR A 97 10.88 27.28 12.66
N GLU A 98 12.01 27.90 13.02
CA GLU A 98 11.95 28.98 13.99
C GLU A 98 11.27 30.20 13.34
N PRO A 99 10.50 31.01 14.11
CA PRO A 99 9.83 32.18 13.56
C PRO A 99 10.85 33.12 12.89
N GLY A 100 10.70 33.37 11.58
CA GLY A 100 11.55 34.28 10.81
C GLY A 100 12.67 33.62 9.99
N ASN A 101 12.74 32.29 9.93
CA ASN A 101 13.66 31.58 9.05
C ASN A 101 12.92 30.94 7.86
N ASP A 102 12.87 31.65 6.72
CA ASP A 102 12.26 31.16 5.48
C ASP A 102 13.10 30.08 4.76
N ASP A 103 14.32 29.77 5.24
CA ASP A 103 15.23 28.78 4.64
C ASP A 103 15.05 27.35 5.20
N ALA A 104 14.00 27.06 5.96
CA ALA A 104 13.81 25.71 6.48
C ALA A 104 13.47 24.70 5.37
N PRO A 105 13.90 23.43 5.52
CA PRO A 105 13.59 22.41 4.53
C PRO A 105 12.07 22.19 4.40
N GLY A 106 11.68 21.82 3.19
CA GLY A 106 10.33 21.41 2.79
C GLY A 106 10.00 19.99 3.22
N VAL A 107 9.19 19.30 2.41
CA VAL A 107 8.68 17.96 2.70
C VAL A 107 9.75 16.89 2.45
N ASP A 108 10.14 16.16 3.49
CA ASP A 108 11.02 15.00 3.36
C ASP A 108 10.21 13.74 2.98
N LEU A 109 10.35 13.29 1.73
CA LEU A 109 9.68 12.08 1.23
C LEU A 109 10.17 10.78 1.89
N THR A 110 11.32 10.81 2.55
CA THR A 110 11.92 9.65 3.22
C THR A 110 11.51 9.53 4.68
N GLN A 111 10.90 10.60 5.23
CA GLN A 111 10.48 10.65 6.62
C GLN A 111 8.99 10.95 6.74
N PHE A 112 8.25 9.91 7.08
CA PHE A 112 6.83 10.01 7.38
C PHE A 112 6.50 9.20 8.63
N SER A 113 5.44 9.61 9.30
CA SER A 113 4.87 8.94 10.46
C SER A 113 3.48 8.42 10.05
N PRO A 114 3.30 7.11 9.90
CA PRO A 114 1.96 6.57 9.68
C PRO A 114 1.10 6.80 10.93
N VAL A 115 -0.13 7.24 10.73
CA VAL A 115 -1.14 7.40 11.78
C VAL A 115 -2.35 6.56 11.40
N GLU A 116 -2.61 5.51 12.16
CA GLU A 116 -3.82 4.71 11.99
C GLU A 116 -5.01 5.47 12.59
N LEU A 117 -5.99 5.82 11.75
CA LEU A 117 -7.19 6.52 12.18
C LEU A 117 -8.37 5.58 12.46
N GLY A 118 -8.37 4.42 11.82
CA GLY A 118 -9.55 3.57 11.73
C GLY A 118 -9.26 2.19 11.15
N SER A 119 -10.25 1.31 11.21
CA SER A 119 -10.29 0.07 10.45
C SER A 119 -11.50 0.10 9.52
N CYS A 120 -11.29 -0.22 8.25
CA CYS A 120 -12.30 -0.10 7.20
C CYS A 120 -12.53 -1.45 6.51
N LEU A 121 -13.79 -1.73 6.17
CA LEU A 121 -14.20 -2.91 5.43
C LEU A 121 -14.44 -2.54 3.98
N TYR A 122 -13.68 -3.17 3.09
CA TYR A 122 -13.79 -2.99 1.65
C TYR A 122 -14.04 -4.35 0.99
N PRO A 123 -15.30 -4.79 0.82
CA PRO A 123 -15.62 -6.13 0.36
C PRO A 123 -14.92 -6.55 -0.94
N VAL A 124 -14.72 -5.60 -1.87
CA VAL A 124 -13.99 -5.83 -3.12
C VAL A 124 -12.49 -6.02 -2.89
N LEU A 125 -11.88 -5.25 -1.97
CA LEU A 125 -10.46 -5.42 -1.63
C LEU A 125 -10.20 -6.72 -0.88
N SER A 126 -11.17 -7.21 -0.11
CA SER A 126 -11.08 -8.52 0.58
C SER A 126 -10.95 -9.70 -0.39
N LEU A 127 -11.25 -9.53 -1.68
CA LEU A 127 -11.01 -10.53 -2.72
C LEU A 127 -9.55 -10.57 -3.19
N MET A 128 -8.76 -9.55 -2.85
CA MET A 128 -7.39 -9.40 -3.30
C MET A 128 -6.43 -10.16 -2.39
N ASN A 129 -5.80 -11.19 -2.94
CA ASN A 129 -4.86 -12.02 -2.21
C ASN A 129 -3.51 -11.33 -1.98
N HIS A 130 -2.78 -11.85 -1.01
CA HIS A 130 -1.43 -11.42 -0.66
C HIS A 130 -0.36 -11.90 -1.65
N SER A 131 0.64 -11.05 -1.90
CA SER A 131 1.99 -11.46 -2.31
C SER A 131 3.04 -10.66 -1.54
N CYS A 132 4.13 -11.32 -1.13
CA CYS A 132 5.29 -10.64 -0.56
C CYS A 132 6.04 -9.78 -1.59
N ASP A 133 5.70 -9.92 -2.88
CA ASP A 133 6.07 -9.08 -4.02
C ASP A 133 4.76 -8.64 -4.74
N PRO A 134 4.05 -7.64 -4.22
CA PRO A 134 2.75 -7.21 -4.75
C PRO A 134 2.90 -6.53 -6.11
N ASN A 135 1.81 -6.51 -6.90
CA ASN A 135 1.76 -5.78 -8.17
C ASN A 135 0.84 -4.56 -8.14
N VAL A 136 0.13 -4.32 -7.03
CA VAL A 136 -0.68 -3.11 -6.82
C VAL A 136 -0.34 -2.45 -5.47
N ALA A 137 -0.68 -1.17 -5.36
CA ALA A 137 -0.72 -0.40 -4.14
C ALA A 137 -2.15 0.06 -3.82
N LEU A 138 -2.45 0.13 -2.53
CA LEU A 138 -3.70 0.66 -2.01
C LEU A 138 -3.45 2.07 -1.47
N ILE A 139 -4.26 3.04 -1.87
CA ILE A 139 -4.18 4.42 -1.41
C ILE A 139 -5.53 4.83 -0.84
N PHE A 140 -5.55 5.16 0.44
CA PHE A 140 -6.75 5.55 1.17
C PHE A 140 -6.97 7.07 1.08
N MET A 141 -8.12 7.47 0.55
CA MET A 141 -8.48 8.87 0.29
C MET A 141 -9.31 9.46 1.44
N ARG A 142 -9.44 10.79 1.47
CA ARG A 142 -10.13 11.54 2.54
C ARG A 142 -11.59 11.14 2.75
N ASP A 143 -12.29 10.83 1.68
CA ASP A 143 -13.69 10.45 1.66
C ASP A 143 -13.93 8.98 2.00
N GLY A 144 -12.88 8.25 2.39
CA GLY A 144 -12.93 6.82 2.71
C GLY A 144 -12.81 5.92 1.48
N VAL A 145 -12.71 6.46 0.26
CA VAL A 145 -12.45 5.67 -0.95
C VAL A 145 -11.04 5.10 -0.90
N CYS A 146 -10.88 3.84 -1.33
CA CYS A 146 -9.58 3.23 -1.51
C CYS A 146 -9.28 3.03 -2.99
N GLY A 147 -8.24 3.70 -3.48
CA GLY A 147 -7.74 3.54 -4.84
C GLY A 147 -6.76 2.37 -4.97
N VAL A 148 -6.94 1.55 -6.01
CA VAL A 148 -6.03 0.45 -6.36
C VAL A 148 -5.17 0.87 -7.56
N PHE A 149 -3.87 0.98 -7.35
CA PHE A 149 -2.93 1.45 -8.37
C PHE A 149 -1.97 0.33 -8.78
N ALA A 150 -1.87 0.06 -10.08
CA ALA A 150 -0.87 -0.87 -10.59
C ALA A 150 0.54 -0.31 -10.38
N LEU A 151 1.43 -1.11 -9.80
CA LEU A 151 2.83 -0.76 -9.56
C LEU A 151 3.75 -1.22 -10.68
N ARG A 152 3.23 -1.92 -11.70
CA ARG A 152 3.96 -2.41 -12.86
C ARG A 152 2.96 -2.80 -13.96
N PRO A 153 3.40 -3.02 -15.20
CA PRO A 153 2.53 -3.61 -16.22
C PRO A 153 1.97 -4.96 -15.77
N ILE A 154 0.65 -5.14 -15.86
CA ILE A 154 -0.06 -6.38 -15.50
C ILE A 154 -0.80 -6.89 -16.74
N PRO A 155 -0.46 -8.08 -17.26
CA PRO A 155 -1.19 -8.69 -18.37
C PRO A 155 -2.68 -8.90 -18.10
N LYS A 156 -3.50 -8.87 -19.15
CA LYS A 156 -4.93 -9.18 -19.03
C LYS A 156 -5.10 -10.62 -18.56
N GLY A 157 -5.90 -10.81 -17.50
CA GLY A 157 -6.17 -12.12 -16.92
C GLY A 157 -5.23 -12.51 -15.79
N ASP A 158 -4.17 -11.72 -15.54
CA ASP A 158 -3.30 -11.93 -14.39
C ASP A 158 -3.95 -11.46 -13.09
N VAL A 159 -3.53 -12.08 -11.99
CA VAL A 159 -4.05 -11.82 -10.65
C VAL A 159 -3.49 -10.50 -10.11
N LEU A 160 -4.33 -9.72 -9.45
CA LEU A 160 -3.92 -8.56 -8.66
C LEU A 160 -3.56 -9.02 -7.25
N TYR A 161 -2.34 -8.71 -6.82
CA TYR A 161 -1.83 -9.04 -5.50
C TYR A 161 -1.54 -7.77 -4.71
N GLY A 162 -2.23 -7.65 -3.58
CA GLY A 162 -1.92 -6.68 -2.54
C GLY A 162 -0.82 -7.19 -1.62
N ASN A 163 -0.41 -6.34 -0.68
CA ASN A 163 0.51 -6.73 0.39
C ASN A 163 -0.18 -6.56 1.74
N TYR A 164 -0.03 -7.55 2.61
CA TYR A 164 -0.67 -7.60 3.92
C TYR A 164 0.31 -7.16 5.02
N GLY A 165 1.14 -6.16 4.71
CA GLY A 165 2.13 -5.59 5.63
C GLY A 165 3.51 -6.24 5.61
N VAL A 166 3.68 -7.39 4.94
CA VAL A 166 4.95 -8.14 4.96
C VAL A 166 5.57 -8.27 3.56
N HIS A 167 6.61 -7.47 3.28
CA HIS A 167 7.31 -7.44 1.99
C HIS A 167 8.66 -8.16 2.05
N TYR A 168 9.07 -8.82 0.96
CA TYR A 168 10.30 -9.63 0.96
C TYR A 168 11.59 -8.82 1.15
N ALA A 169 11.58 -7.55 0.75
CA ALA A 169 12.74 -6.66 0.88
C ALA A 169 12.93 -6.11 2.30
N THR A 170 11.92 -6.22 3.17
CA THR A 170 11.94 -5.67 4.54
C THR A 170 11.82 -6.72 5.63
N HIS A 171 11.22 -7.88 5.32
CA HIS A 171 11.00 -8.98 6.26
C HIS A 171 11.67 -10.25 5.75
N ASP A 172 12.23 -11.08 6.62
CA ASP A 172 12.77 -12.38 6.22
C ASP A 172 11.66 -13.44 6.01
N LEU A 173 12.00 -14.61 5.48
CA LEU A 173 10.99 -15.63 5.18
C LEU A 173 10.25 -16.12 6.43
N ALA A 174 10.94 -16.30 7.55
CA ALA A 174 10.33 -16.82 8.77
C ALA A 174 9.31 -15.82 9.31
N GLU A 175 9.72 -14.55 9.43
CA GLU A 175 8.89 -13.45 9.85
C GLU A 175 7.64 -13.29 8.98
N ARG A 176 7.80 -13.34 7.64
CA ARG A 176 6.66 -13.28 6.71
C ARG A 176 5.67 -14.42 6.94
N GLN A 177 6.14 -15.65 7.12
CA GLN A 177 5.26 -16.81 7.32
C GLN A 177 4.56 -16.73 8.68
N ASP A 178 5.27 -16.35 9.74
CA ASP A 178 4.72 -16.28 11.09
C ASP A 178 3.64 -15.19 11.19
N LEU A 179 3.89 -13.99 10.64
CA LEU A 179 2.91 -12.90 10.62
C LEU A 179 1.68 -13.24 9.78
N LEU A 180 1.85 -13.87 8.61
CA LEU A 180 0.72 -14.25 7.76
C LEU A 180 -0.08 -15.41 8.37
N GLN A 181 0.57 -16.39 8.96
CA GLN A 181 -0.09 -17.53 9.60
C GLN A 181 -0.85 -17.10 10.87
N SER A 182 -0.31 -16.16 11.64
CA SER A 182 -0.95 -15.67 12.87
C SER A 182 -2.16 -14.78 12.59
N GLN A 183 -2.07 -13.84 11.64
CA GLN A 183 -3.15 -12.88 11.37
C GLN A 183 -4.16 -13.35 10.30
N TYR A 184 -3.70 -14.07 9.28
CA TYR A 184 -4.50 -14.44 8.10
C TYR A 184 -4.65 -15.96 7.92
N HIS A 185 -4.05 -16.76 8.81
CA HIS A 185 -4.23 -18.21 8.89
C HIS A 185 -3.87 -18.99 7.62
N PHE A 186 -2.91 -18.48 6.83
CA PHE A 186 -2.40 -19.20 5.65
C PHE A 186 -0.87 -19.17 5.59
N ARG A 187 -0.33 -20.14 4.84
CA ARG A 187 1.09 -20.21 4.48
C ARG A 187 1.31 -19.60 3.10
N CYS A 188 2.14 -18.58 2.99
CA CYS A 188 2.37 -17.90 1.71
C CYS A 188 3.25 -18.73 0.77
N THR A 189 2.77 -18.94 -0.46
CA THR A 189 3.49 -19.69 -1.51
C THR A 189 3.82 -18.82 -2.73
N CYS A 190 3.89 -17.49 -2.56
CA CYS A 190 4.32 -16.62 -3.65
C CYS A 190 5.78 -16.90 -4.04
N PRO A 191 6.23 -16.48 -5.25
CA PRO A 191 7.61 -16.71 -5.70
C PRO A 191 8.67 -16.28 -4.67
N ALA A 192 8.46 -15.12 -4.03
CA ALA A 192 9.35 -14.62 -2.99
C ALA A 192 9.44 -15.53 -1.76
N CYS A 193 8.39 -16.25 -1.40
CA CYS A 193 8.44 -17.23 -0.31
C CYS A 193 9.02 -18.56 -0.74
N VAL A 194 8.65 -19.05 -1.93
CA VAL A 194 9.13 -20.35 -2.47
C VAL A 194 10.64 -20.31 -2.73
N GLU A 195 11.13 -19.23 -3.32
CA GLU A 195 12.55 -19.02 -3.61
C GLU A 195 13.32 -18.40 -2.43
N ASN A 196 12.66 -18.22 -1.27
CA ASN A 196 13.23 -17.60 -0.08
C ASN A 196 13.90 -16.24 -0.38
N TRP A 197 13.23 -15.32 -1.06
CA TRP A 197 13.80 -13.98 -1.30
C TRP A 197 13.88 -13.19 0.01
N SER A 198 15.00 -12.52 0.21
CA SER A 198 15.25 -11.55 1.28
C SER A 198 16.24 -10.49 0.81
N ARG A 199 16.32 -9.37 1.52
CA ARG A 199 17.31 -8.31 1.24
C ARG A 199 18.76 -8.83 1.21
N ILE A 200 19.08 -9.88 1.99
CA ILE A 200 20.44 -10.41 2.17
C ILE A 200 20.81 -11.44 1.08
N ASN A 201 19.85 -12.19 0.56
CA ASN A 201 20.14 -13.27 -0.40
C ASN A 201 19.88 -12.89 -1.86
N CYS A 202 19.39 -11.68 -2.11
CA CYS A 202 19.12 -11.14 -3.45
C CYS A 202 20.29 -10.32 -4.02
N ASP A 203 21.49 -10.40 -3.43
CA ASP A 203 22.68 -9.65 -3.88
C ASP A 203 23.08 -9.93 -5.33
N SER A 204 22.76 -11.12 -5.84
CA SER A 204 23.06 -11.53 -7.21
C SER A 204 21.95 -11.09 -8.18
N MET A 205 22.06 -9.86 -8.70
CA MET A 205 21.10 -9.30 -9.66
C MET A 205 20.96 -10.19 -10.91
N ARG A 206 19.71 -10.52 -11.27
CA ARG A 206 19.35 -11.27 -12.47
C ARG A 206 18.95 -10.32 -13.60
N LEU A 207 19.60 -10.46 -14.75
CA LEU A 207 19.38 -9.62 -15.92
C LEU A 207 18.83 -10.42 -17.10
N ILE A 208 18.04 -9.77 -17.95
CA ILE A 208 17.57 -10.31 -19.22
C ILE A 208 18.56 -9.92 -20.31
N CYS A 209 19.18 -10.92 -20.96
CA CYS A 209 20.09 -10.66 -22.06
C CYS A 209 19.36 -10.00 -23.24
N GLN A 210 19.86 -8.87 -23.71
CA GLN A 210 19.21 -8.14 -24.79
C GLN A 210 19.20 -8.87 -26.13
N HIS A 211 20.15 -9.76 -26.35
CA HIS A 211 20.32 -10.51 -27.58
C HIS A 211 19.37 -11.72 -27.63
N CYS A 212 19.49 -12.64 -26.66
CA CYS A 212 18.72 -13.89 -26.67
C CYS A 212 17.44 -13.86 -25.81
N LYS A 213 17.19 -12.78 -25.07
CA LYS A 213 16.04 -12.60 -24.17
C LYS A 213 15.96 -13.62 -23.01
N LEU A 214 17.04 -14.34 -22.74
CA LEU A 214 17.14 -15.28 -21.62
C LEU A 214 17.86 -14.66 -20.41
N PRO A 215 17.55 -15.13 -19.19
CA PRO A 215 18.16 -14.64 -17.96
C PRO A 215 19.65 -15.01 -17.82
N PHE A 216 20.41 -14.15 -17.15
CA PHE A 216 21.73 -14.47 -16.58
C PHE A 216 21.98 -13.70 -15.29
N THR A 217 22.92 -14.18 -14.48
CA THR A 217 23.30 -13.55 -13.21
C THR A 217 24.55 -12.70 -13.37
N MET A 218 24.55 -11.51 -12.75
CA MET A 218 25.73 -10.65 -12.64
C MET A 218 26.88 -11.35 -11.88
N GLY A 219 28.12 -11.20 -12.35
CA GLY A 219 29.32 -11.63 -11.62
C GLY A 219 29.58 -13.14 -11.52
N LYS A 220 28.66 -14.01 -11.98
CA LYS A 220 28.86 -15.47 -11.98
C LYS A 220 29.06 -16.00 -13.41
N PRO A 221 30.16 -16.74 -13.69
CA PRO A 221 30.29 -17.46 -14.95
C PRO A 221 29.21 -18.53 -15.05
N LEU A 222 28.65 -18.74 -16.25
CA LEU A 222 27.71 -19.83 -16.49
C LEU A 222 28.43 -21.16 -16.23
N LYS A 223 27.98 -21.92 -15.25
CA LYS A 223 28.35 -23.33 -15.17
C LYS A 223 27.71 -24.03 -16.37
N SER A 224 28.54 -24.64 -17.22
CA SER A 224 28.09 -25.46 -18.34
C SER A 224 27.38 -26.70 -17.78
N GLY A 225 26.06 -26.64 -17.71
CA GLY A 225 25.24 -27.79 -17.31
C GLY A 225 23.91 -27.37 -16.69
N GLN A 226 22.82 -27.78 -17.37
CA GLN A 226 21.45 -27.91 -16.85
C GLN A 226 20.67 -26.61 -16.59
N CYS A 227 20.20 -25.98 -17.67
CA CYS A 227 18.79 -25.61 -17.88
C CYS A 227 18.68 -24.84 -19.21
N SER A 228 17.79 -25.25 -20.12
CA SER A 228 17.57 -24.62 -21.43
C SER A 228 17.03 -23.18 -21.37
N LYS A 229 16.73 -22.67 -20.17
CA LYS A 229 16.14 -21.35 -19.92
C LYS A 229 17.15 -20.29 -19.46
N HIS A 230 18.45 -20.46 -19.70
CA HIS A 230 19.48 -19.47 -19.34
C HIS A 230 20.28 -18.98 -20.55
N CYS A 231 20.80 -17.76 -20.47
CA CYS A 231 21.55 -17.12 -21.54
C CYS A 231 22.97 -17.71 -21.66
N ASN A 232 23.25 -18.37 -22.80
CA ASN A 232 24.57 -18.91 -23.15
C ASN A 232 25.41 -17.95 -24.02
N CYS A 233 25.03 -16.67 -24.14
CA CYS A 233 25.78 -15.72 -24.93
C CYS A 233 27.17 -15.44 -24.34
N SER A 234 28.15 -15.18 -25.21
CA SER A 234 29.51 -14.83 -24.79
C SER A 234 29.52 -13.60 -23.88
N THR A 235 30.57 -13.46 -23.07
CA THR A 235 30.74 -12.30 -22.18
C THR A 235 30.68 -10.98 -22.95
N SER A 236 31.25 -10.92 -24.16
CA SER A 236 31.20 -9.74 -25.04
C SER A 236 29.79 -9.41 -25.54
N VAL A 237 28.89 -10.39 -25.66
CA VAL A 237 27.48 -10.13 -25.99
C VAL A 237 26.72 -9.67 -24.76
N ARG A 238 27.01 -10.25 -23.59
CA ARG A 238 26.40 -9.85 -22.31
C ARG A 238 26.83 -8.46 -21.86
N SER A 239 28.03 -7.99 -22.22
CA SER A 239 28.52 -6.66 -21.85
C SER A 239 27.61 -5.52 -22.31
N ARG A 240 26.92 -5.66 -23.46
CA ARG A 240 25.90 -4.69 -23.91
C ARG A 240 24.75 -4.56 -22.91
N THR A 241 24.32 -5.68 -22.33
CA THR A 241 23.28 -5.69 -21.30
C THR A 241 23.79 -5.06 -20.00
N LEU A 242 25.04 -5.36 -19.61
CA LEU A 242 25.69 -4.77 -18.44
C LEU A 242 25.85 -3.25 -18.54
N LEU A 243 26.28 -2.75 -19.71
CA LEU A 243 26.41 -1.31 -19.95
C LEU A 243 25.07 -0.60 -19.88
N ARG A 244 23.99 -1.22 -20.39
CA ARG A 244 22.64 -0.65 -20.23
C ARG A 244 22.18 -0.70 -18.79
N PHE A 245 22.47 -1.78 -18.06
CA PHE A 245 22.18 -1.88 -16.63
C PHE A 245 22.85 -0.76 -15.85
N ASP A 246 24.14 -0.56 -16.06
CA ASP A 246 24.90 0.52 -15.44
C ASP A 246 24.28 1.90 -15.75
N LYS A 247 23.98 2.18 -17.03
CA LYS A 247 23.31 3.41 -17.43
C LYS A 247 21.94 3.61 -16.78
N LEU A 248 21.11 2.57 -16.67
CA LEU A 248 19.75 2.72 -16.14
C LEU A 248 19.70 2.74 -14.61
N VAL A 249 20.52 1.94 -13.94
CA VAL A 249 20.48 1.80 -12.48
C VAL A 249 21.43 2.77 -11.80
N GLN A 250 22.70 2.81 -12.22
CA GLN A 250 23.71 3.64 -11.56
C GLN A 250 23.61 5.11 -11.97
N LYS A 251 23.07 5.40 -13.16
CA LYS A 251 22.88 6.78 -13.60
C LYS A 251 21.43 7.24 -13.44
N ASP A 252 20.51 6.73 -14.25
CA ASP A 252 19.15 7.28 -14.34
C ASP A 252 18.33 7.06 -13.05
N LEU A 253 18.30 5.84 -12.52
CA LEU A 253 17.59 5.57 -11.27
C LEU A 253 18.18 6.35 -10.11
N GLN A 254 19.50 6.29 -9.91
CA GLN A 254 20.17 6.99 -8.82
C GLN A 254 19.94 8.51 -8.91
N GLU A 255 20.01 9.10 -10.11
CA GLU A 255 19.70 10.50 -10.33
C GLU A 255 18.27 10.84 -9.92
N LYS A 256 17.28 10.03 -10.31
CA LYS A 256 15.87 10.26 -9.96
C LYS A 256 15.58 10.04 -8.48
N THR A 257 16.11 8.98 -7.87
CA THR A 257 15.91 8.70 -6.44
C THR A 257 16.57 9.73 -5.54
N ASN A 258 17.53 10.51 -6.05
CA ASN A 258 18.13 11.63 -5.33
C ASN A 258 17.44 12.95 -5.64
N SER A 259 17.22 13.26 -6.91
CA SER A 259 16.67 14.57 -7.34
C SER A 259 15.20 14.75 -6.99
N ILE A 260 14.39 13.69 -7.03
CA ILE A 260 12.97 13.78 -6.70
C ILE A 260 12.80 14.14 -5.22
N PRO A 261 13.29 13.36 -4.24
CA PRO A 261 13.20 13.78 -2.83
C PRO A 261 13.83 15.16 -2.57
N ALA A 262 14.95 15.49 -3.22
CA ALA A 262 15.58 16.80 -3.07
C ALA A 262 14.69 17.96 -3.56
N GLU A 263 13.89 17.80 -4.63
CA GLU A 263 12.95 18.82 -5.08
C GLU A 263 11.79 19.01 -4.09
N PHE A 264 11.34 17.95 -3.41
CA PHE A 264 10.31 18.07 -2.37
C PHE A 264 10.84 18.69 -1.08
N LEU A 265 12.13 18.46 -0.76
CA LEU A 265 12.82 19.11 0.35
C LEU A 265 12.99 20.63 0.17
N THR A 266 12.71 21.20 -1.00
CA THR A 266 12.70 22.67 -1.21
C THR A 266 11.28 23.26 -1.23
N LEU A 267 10.24 22.42 -1.10
CA LEU A 267 8.85 22.81 -1.22
C LEU A 267 8.08 22.52 0.07
N ARG A 268 7.40 23.55 0.60
CA ARG A 268 6.41 23.36 1.66
C ARG A 268 5.19 22.63 1.10
N SER A 269 4.45 21.92 1.95
CA SER A 269 3.24 21.16 1.57
C SER A 269 2.27 21.94 0.68
N HIS A 270 1.95 23.18 1.03
CA HIS A 270 1.05 24.05 0.27
C HIS A 270 1.59 24.49 -1.10
N GLN A 271 2.90 24.39 -1.34
CA GLN A 271 3.56 24.74 -2.60
C GLN A 271 3.61 23.56 -3.59
N ILE A 272 3.34 22.33 -3.12
CA ILE A 272 3.40 21.14 -3.95
C ILE A 272 2.19 21.12 -4.89
N LYS A 273 2.44 21.34 -6.18
CA LYS A 273 1.39 21.32 -7.20
C LYS A 273 1.09 19.87 -7.65
N PRO A 274 -0.18 19.50 -7.89
CA PRO A 274 -0.51 18.18 -8.44
C PRO A 274 0.18 17.88 -9.77
N THR A 275 0.46 18.91 -10.58
CA THR A 275 1.19 18.76 -11.85
C THR A 275 2.64 18.31 -11.66
N LEU A 276 3.31 18.76 -10.58
CA LEU A 276 4.65 18.35 -10.22
C LEU A 276 4.69 16.86 -9.85
N VAL A 277 3.78 16.44 -8.97
CA VAL A 277 3.66 15.04 -8.53
C VAL A 277 3.36 14.12 -9.72
N LYS A 278 2.42 14.52 -10.59
CA LYS A 278 2.08 13.77 -11.82
C LYS A 278 3.26 13.66 -12.78
N ARG A 279 4.08 14.72 -12.94
CA ARG A 279 5.30 14.69 -13.77
C ARG A 279 6.26 13.60 -13.28
N HIS A 280 6.49 13.54 -11.97
CA HIS A 280 7.38 12.55 -11.36
C HIS A 280 6.81 11.13 -11.41
N LEU A 281 5.50 10.96 -11.21
CA LEU A 281 4.83 9.67 -11.40
C LEU A 281 5.00 9.14 -12.83
N THR A 282 4.79 9.98 -13.85
CA THR A 282 5.02 9.58 -15.25
C THR A 282 6.48 9.17 -15.47
N CYS A 283 7.42 9.98 -14.98
CA CYS A 283 8.87 9.70 -15.09
C CYS A 283 9.25 8.35 -14.45
N LEU A 284 8.73 8.03 -13.27
CA LEU A 284 9.05 6.78 -12.56
C LEU A 284 8.33 5.57 -13.17
N THR A 285 7.08 5.73 -13.60
CA THR A 285 6.32 4.62 -14.23
C THR A 285 6.94 4.20 -15.56
N GLU A 286 7.46 5.14 -16.36
CA GLU A 286 8.22 4.83 -17.58
C GLU A 286 9.47 3.97 -17.30
N MET A 287 10.09 4.08 -16.13
CA MET A 287 11.23 3.23 -15.76
C MET A 287 10.84 1.77 -15.56
N LEU A 288 9.58 1.50 -15.21
CA LEU A 288 9.08 0.16 -14.96
C LEU A 288 8.62 -0.56 -16.24
N ASP A 289 8.58 0.14 -17.36
CA ASP A 289 8.21 -0.43 -18.65
C ASP A 289 9.27 -1.39 -19.21
N ASN A 290 8.84 -2.22 -20.16
CA ASN A 290 9.69 -3.17 -20.88
C ASN A 290 10.81 -2.47 -21.70
N SER A 291 10.68 -1.17 -21.94
CA SER A 291 11.71 -0.34 -22.57
C SER A 291 12.80 0.13 -21.59
N HIS A 292 12.61 -0.05 -20.27
CA HIS A 292 13.56 0.37 -19.23
C HIS A 292 13.93 -0.80 -18.31
N LEU A 293 13.69 -0.68 -16.99
CA LEU A 293 14.06 -1.68 -15.99
C LEU A 293 13.22 -2.95 -16.15
N GLY A 294 11.94 -2.84 -16.50
CA GLY A 294 11.04 -3.98 -16.65
C GLY A 294 11.47 -4.98 -17.73
N GLY A 295 12.17 -4.51 -18.76
CA GLY A 295 12.71 -5.37 -19.82
C GLY A 295 14.14 -5.85 -19.59
N LEU A 296 14.75 -5.45 -18.47
CA LEU A 296 16.16 -5.67 -18.18
C LEU A 296 16.39 -6.47 -16.89
N LEU A 297 15.61 -6.19 -15.85
CA LEU A 297 15.74 -6.81 -14.54
C LEU A 297 14.73 -7.94 -14.36
N LEU A 298 15.14 -8.98 -13.65
CA LEU A 298 14.23 -10.00 -13.13
C LEU A 298 14.13 -9.87 -11.62
N ARG A 299 12.91 -9.98 -11.11
CA ARG A 299 12.63 -10.07 -9.68
C ARG A 299 13.38 -11.26 -9.07
N PRO A 300 13.89 -11.21 -7.83
CA PRO A 300 13.92 -10.05 -6.94
C PRO A 300 14.92 -9.01 -7.43
N ALA A 301 14.56 -7.72 -7.31
CA ALA A 301 15.40 -6.64 -7.81
C ALA A 301 15.13 -5.34 -7.03
N LEU A 302 16.02 -4.99 -6.09
CA LEU A 302 15.90 -3.78 -5.27
C LEU A 302 15.74 -2.47 -6.08
N PRO A 303 16.44 -2.26 -7.22
CA PRO A 303 16.19 -1.08 -8.06
C PRO A 303 14.72 -0.95 -8.48
N PHE A 304 14.05 -2.07 -8.74
CA PHE A 304 12.64 -2.10 -9.10
C PHE A 304 11.76 -1.76 -7.89
N ASP A 305 12.09 -2.30 -6.70
CA ASP A 305 11.37 -2.01 -5.46
C ASP A 305 11.47 -0.53 -5.09
N TRP A 306 12.65 0.09 -5.21
CA TRP A 306 12.84 1.51 -4.90
C TRP A 306 11.96 2.43 -5.76
N VAL A 307 11.85 2.13 -7.05
CA VAL A 307 10.96 2.89 -7.95
C VAL A 307 9.51 2.72 -7.50
N GLN A 308 9.09 1.49 -7.17
CA GLN A 308 7.72 1.22 -6.74
C GLN A 308 7.39 1.89 -5.41
N GLU A 309 8.30 1.89 -4.43
CA GLU A 309 8.11 2.59 -3.15
C GLU A 309 7.98 4.09 -3.36
N LEU A 310 8.84 4.71 -4.18
CA LEU A 310 8.74 6.14 -4.48
C LEU A 310 7.43 6.49 -5.21
N ILE A 311 6.96 5.61 -6.11
CA ILE A 311 5.63 5.76 -6.73
C ILE A 311 4.53 5.72 -5.67
N LYS A 312 4.57 4.80 -4.70
CA LYS A 312 3.57 4.74 -3.62
C LYS A 312 3.56 6.03 -2.81
N THR A 313 4.71 6.56 -2.43
CA THR A 313 4.83 7.83 -1.72
C THR A 313 4.20 8.98 -2.51
N LEU A 314 4.50 9.09 -3.81
CA LEU A 314 3.93 10.14 -4.66
C LEU A 314 2.42 9.95 -4.91
N LEU A 315 1.92 8.72 -4.99
CA LEU A 315 0.49 8.44 -5.06
C LEU A 315 -0.21 8.85 -3.76
N GLY A 316 0.41 8.58 -2.61
CA GLY A 316 -0.05 9.04 -1.30
C GLY A 316 -0.16 10.57 -1.24
N LEU A 317 0.84 11.29 -1.76
CA LEU A 317 0.77 12.76 -1.85
C LEU A 317 -0.30 13.27 -2.82
N CYS A 318 -0.56 12.55 -3.92
CA CYS A 318 -1.50 13.00 -4.94
C CYS A 318 -2.97 12.69 -4.59
N TYR A 319 -3.22 11.56 -3.93
CA TYR A 319 -4.55 11.01 -3.73
C TYR A 319 -4.86 10.65 -2.28
N GLY A 320 -3.83 10.36 -1.49
CA GLY A 320 -4.00 9.95 -0.11
C GLY A 320 -4.48 11.08 0.78
N TYR A 321 -5.00 10.71 1.95
CA TYR A 321 -5.22 11.66 3.03
C TYR A 321 -3.85 12.05 3.60
N GLY A 322 -3.25 13.15 3.14
CA GLY A 322 -1.96 13.66 3.63
C GLY A 322 -2.14 14.82 4.62
N TYR A 323 -1.48 14.76 5.78
CA TYR A 323 -1.48 15.83 6.78
C TYR A 323 -0.08 16.44 6.86
N ALA A 324 0.05 17.75 6.61
CA ALA A 324 1.25 18.51 6.95
C ALA A 324 0.94 19.33 8.20
N GLU A 325 1.73 19.17 9.26
CA GLU A 325 1.47 19.76 10.60
C GLU A 325 1.41 21.29 10.62
N ASN A 326 1.76 21.99 9.53
CA ASN A 326 1.67 23.44 9.41
C ASN A 326 0.53 23.94 8.50
N ALA A 327 -0.27 23.04 7.92
CA ALA A 327 -1.50 23.44 7.26
C ALA A 327 -2.58 23.62 8.34
N GLU A 328 -2.76 24.85 8.80
CA GLU A 328 -3.97 25.22 9.52
C GLU A 328 -5.17 24.73 8.70
N ILE A 329 -6.03 23.98 9.38
CA ILE A 329 -7.28 23.46 8.86
C ILE A 329 -8.17 24.67 8.58
N HIS A 330 -8.09 25.26 7.40
CA HIS A 330 -9.19 26.04 6.86
C HIS A 330 -10.21 25.07 6.27
N LEU A 331 -11.07 24.58 7.16
CA LEU A 331 -12.42 24.15 6.80
C LEU A 331 -13.17 25.42 6.40
N SER A 332 -13.36 25.62 5.10
CA SER A 332 -14.41 26.47 4.54
C SER A 332 -15.21 25.67 3.53
#